data_AF-A0A660A715-F1
#
_entry.id   AF-A0A660A715-F1
#
_cell.length_a   1.000
_cell.length_b   1.000
_cell.length_c   1.000
_cell.angle_alpha   90.00
_cell.angle_beta   90.00
_cell.angle_gamma   90.00
#
_symmetry.space_group_name_H-M   'P 1'
#
loop_
_entity.id
_entity.type
_entity.pdbx_description
1 polymer ?
#
loop_
_entity_poly.entity_id
_entity_poly.type
_entity_poly.pdbx_seq_one_letter_code
_entity_poly.pdbx_strand_id
1 'polypeptide(L)'
;YYSRESAIRYWSISQYKRFKECEARALAELQGNWTDTRDNTALLVGNYVHSYFESKKAHEEFKAQNGSEMISTRGATKGQLKKDYLVAEQMIDALKSDSNFMAIYQGEKEAAITGFLGEIEFKGKIDCLNVERGYFVDIKTTKGPIDDTIWSGEERVRWFEAYGYILQMAA
;
A
#
# COMPACT_ATOMS: atom_id res chain seq x y z
N TYR A 1 -12.70 5.42 -4.16
CA TYR A 1 -11.40 5.24 -4.84
C TYR A 1 -11.21 3.84 -5.44
N TYR A 2 -11.32 2.75 -4.66
CA TYR A 2 -11.05 1.38 -5.13
C TYR A 2 -12.22 0.66 -5.83
N SER A 3 -13.31 1.35 -6.20
CA SER A 3 -14.44 0.70 -6.88
C SER A 3 -14.08 0.29 -8.31
N ARG A 4 -14.81 -0.69 -8.84
CA ARG A 4 -14.65 -1.14 -10.23
C ARG A 4 -14.96 -0.02 -11.21
N GLU A 5 -16.00 0.77 -11.00
CA GLU A 5 -16.31 1.90 -11.90
C GLU A 5 -15.16 2.89 -11.92
N SER A 6 -14.55 3.17 -10.76
CA SER A 6 -13.40 4.05 -10.66
C SER A 6 -12.16 3.47 -11.35
N ALA A 7 -11.94 2.15 -11.33
CA ALA A 7 -10.83 1.51 -12.03
C ALA A 7 -11.01 1.45 -13.55
N ILE A 8 -12.26 1.46 -14.03
CA ILE A 8 -12.60 1.57 -15.46
C ILE A 8 -12.46 3.01 -15.94
N ARG A 9 -12.87 3.99 -15.11
CA ARG A 9 -12.85 5.41 -15.46
C ARG A 9 -11.44 6.02 -15.47
N TYR A 10 -10.60 5.66 -14.50
CA TYR A 10 -9.30 6.29 -14.29
C TYR A 10 -8.17 5.27 -14.32
N TRP A 11 -7.06 5.64 -14.94
CA TRP A 11 -5.81 4.89 -14.82
C TRP A 11 -5.23 5.04 -13.41
N SER A 12 -4.44 4.07 -12.97
CA SER A 12 -3.64 4.18 -11.74
C SER A 12 -2.30 3.51 -11.93
N ILE A 13 -1.30 3.88 -11.14
CA ILE A 13 0.03 3.26 -11.26
C ILE A 13 0.01 1.76 -10.95
N SER A 14 -0.81 1.31 -10.01
CA SER A 14 -1.01 -0.12 -9.77
C SER A 14 -1.57 -0.83 -11.00
N GLN A 15 -2.52 -0.21 -11.72
CA GLN A 15 -3.07 -0.76 -12.95
C GLN A 15 -2.01 -0.77 -14.07
N TYR A 16 -1.28 0.33 -14.26
CA TYR A 16 -0.19 0.41 -15.24
C TYR A 16 0.88 -0.68 -15.00
N LYS A 17 1.33 -0.86 -13.75
CA LYS A 17 2.29 -1.92 -13.37
C LYS A 17 1.78 -3.31 -13.75
N ARG A 18 0.49 -3.60 -13.50
CA ARG A 18 -0.13 -4.89 -13.86
C ARG A 18 -0.17 -5.11 -15.37
N PHE A 19 -0.54 -4.09 -16.15
CA PHE A 19 -0.52 -4.18 -17.62
C PHE A 19 0.89 -4.40 -18.17
N LYS A 20 1.89 -3.70 -17.61
CA LYS A 20 3.30 -3.89 -17.98
C LYS A 20 3.80 -5.31 -17.69
N GLU A 21 3.31 -5.94 -16.62
CA GLU A 21 3.66 -7.33 -16.27
C GLU A 21 2.94 -8.35 -17.17
N CYS A 22 1.63 -8.20 -17.36
CA CYS A 22 0.84 -9.08 -18.24
C CYS A 22 -0.50 -8.43 -18.59
N GLU A 23 -0.65 -7.97 -19.84
CA GLU A 23 -1.85 -7.27 -20.32
C GLU A 23 -3.12 -8.12 -20.21
N ALA A 24 -3.04 -9.41 -20.59
CA ALA A 24 -4.19 -10.32 -20.54
C ALA A 24 -4.73 -10.51 -19.12
N ARG A 25 -3.85 -10.67 -18.13
CA ARG A 25 -4.25 -10.77 -16.72
C ARG A 25 -4.80 -9.45 -16.21
N ALA A 26 -4.14 -8.33 -16.49
CA ALA A 26 -4.59 -7.02 -16.04
C ALA A 26 -5.99 -6.67 -16.60
N LEU A 27 -6.26 -7.00 -17.85
CA LEU A 27 -7.58 -6.84 -18.45
C LEU A 27 -8.62 -7.75 -17.80
N ALA A 28 -8.30 -9.03 -17.56
CA ALA A 28 -9.20 -9.97 -16.90
C ALA A 28 -9.56 -9.52 -15.47
N GLU A 29 -8.58 -9.00 -14.71
CA GLU A 29 -8.79 -8.40 -13.38
C GLU A 29 -9.71 -7.18 -13.46
N LEU A 30 -9.47 -6.26 -14.41
CA LEU A 30 -10.28 -5.06 -14.59
C LEU A 30 -11.74 -5.39 -14.98
N GLN A 31 -11.92 -6.45 -15.77
CA GLN A 31 -13.23 -6.98 -16.15
C GLN A 31 -13.91 -7.78 -15.03
N GLY A 32 -13.19 -8.12 -13.96
CA GLY A 32 -13.70 -8.98 -12.88
C GLY A 32 -13.80 -10.46 -13.26
N ASN A 33 -13.16 -10.87 -14.36
CA ASN A 33 -13.14 -12.26 -14.84
C ASN A 33 -12.09 -13.11 -14.12
N TRP A 34 -11.18 -12.47 -13.39
CA TRP A 34 -10.14 -13.14 -12.61
C TRP A 34 -9.88 -12.37 -11.32
N THR A 35 -9.57 -13.10 -10.24
CA THR A 35 -9.16 -12.53 -8.95
C THR A 35 -7.91 -13.25 -8.48
N ASP A 36 -6.98 -12.49 -7.90
CA ASP A 36 -5.74 -13.03 -7.38
C ASP A 36 -6.01 -13.92 -6.16
N THR A 37 -5.47 -15.13 -6.19
CA THR A 37 -5.61 -16.13 -5.12
C THR A 37 -4.34 -16.27 -4.29
N ARG A 38 -3.32 -15.44 -4.56
CA ARG A 38 -2.10 -15.40 -3.76
C ARG A 38 -2.38 -14.96 -2.33
N ASP A 39 -1.47 -15.37 -1.44
CA ASP A 39 -1.49 -14.94 -0.05
C ASP A 39 -1.44 -13.41 0.04
N ASN A 40 -2.47 -12.83 0.65
CA ASN A 40 -2.66 -11.39 0.77
C ASN A 40 -2.11 -10.83 2.10
N THR A 41 -1.46 -11.66 2.92
CA THR A 41 -0.98 -11.29 4.26
C THR A 41 -0.09 -10.05 4.24
N ALA A 42 0.86 -9.95 3.29
CA ALA A 42 1.74 -8.78 3.19
C ALA A 42 0.98 -7.48 2.89
N LEU A 43 -0.03 -7.54 2.02
CA LEU A 43 -0.88 -6.38 1.72
C LEU A 43 -1.73 -5.99 2.92
N LEU A 44 -2.29 -6.97 3.63
CA LEU A 44 -3.08 -6.72 4.83
C LEU A 44 -2.23 -6.12 5.96
N VAL A 45 -0.99 -6.59 6.14
CA VAL A 45 -0.02 -6.00 7.09
C VAL A 45 0.29 -4.56 6.72
N GLY A 46 0.55 -4.26 5.44
CA GLY A 46 0.73 -2.88 4.97
C GLY A 46 -0.49 -2.01 5.30
N ASN A 47 -1.68 -2.42 4.86
CA ASN A 47 -2.92 -1.66 5.09
C ASN A 47 -3.27 -1.51 6.58
N TYR A 48 -2.87 -2.45 7.43
CA TYR A 48 -2.99 -2.31 8.88
C TYR A 48 -2.21 -1.09 9.40
N VAL A 49 -0.97 -0.92 8.93
CA VAL A 49 -0.11 0.22 9.28
C VAL A 49 -0.67 1.52 8.68
N HIS A 50 -1.03 1.53 7.39
CA HIS A 50 -1.60 2.72 6.73
C HIS A 50 -2.86 3.21 7.44
N SER A 51 -3.81 2.30 7.71
CA SER A 51 -5.08 2.66 8.36
C SER A 51 -4.88 3.26 9.75
N TYR A 52 -3.84 2.85 10.49
CA TYR A 52 -3.46 3.46 11.77
C TYR A 52 -3.07 4.94 11.60
N PHE A 53 -2.25 5.23 10.59
CA PHE A 53 -1.76 6.57 10.29
C PHE A 53 -2.75 7.43 9.49
N GLU A 54 -3.81 6.84 8.95
CA GLU A 54 -4.96 7.52 8.35
C GLU A 54 -5.83 8.17 9.43
N SER A 55 -6.45 7.34 10.29
CA SER A 55 -7.23 7.80 11.44
C SER A 55 -7.61 6.63 12.35
N LYS A 56 -7.95 6.93 13.62
CA LYS A 56 -8.50 5.93 14.54
C LYS A 56 -9.71 5.19 13.95
N LYS A 57 -10.61 5.92 13.29
CA LYS A 57 -11.82 5.36 12.67
C LYS A 57 -11.47 4.40 11.53
N ALA A 58 -10.61 4.82 10.61
CA ALA A 58 -10.17 3.99 9.49
C ALA A 58 -9.50 2.70 9.98
N HIS A 59 -8.68 2.80 11.02
CA HIS A 59 -8.03 1.64 11.63
C HIS A 59 -9.01 0.67 12.29
N GLU A 60 -10.00 1.16 13.02
CA GLU A 60 -11.06 0.34 13.61
C GLU A 60 -11.92 -0.34 12.53
N GLU A 61 -12.28 0.37 11.47
CA GLU A 61 -13.01 -0.17 10.32
C GLU A 61 -12.20 -1.24 9.59
N PHE A 62 -10.91 -1.01 9.35
CA PHE A 62 -10.01 -1.99 8.74
C PHE A 62 -9.96 -3.29 9.57
N LYS A 63 -9.88 -3.17 10.90
CA LYS A 63 -9.89 -4.31 11.81
C LYS A 63 -11.20 -5.07 11.81
N ALA A 64 -12.33 -4.38 11.78
CA ALA A 64 -13.63 -5.03 11.70
C ALA A 64 -13.80 -5.80 10.38
N GLN A 65 -13.38 -5.22 9.26
CA GLN A 65 -13.52 -5.82 7.93
C GLN A 65 -12.59 -7.01 7.69
N ASN A 66 -11.39 -7.01 8.28
CA ASN A 66 -10.36 -8.02 8.01
C ASN A 66 -10.08 -8.95 9.21
N GLY A 67 -10.85 -8.84 10.29
CA GLY A 67 -10.59 -9.54 11.55
C GLY A 67 -10.47 -11.06 11.42
N SER A 68 -11.20 -11.70 10.49
CA SER A 68 -11.10 -13.15 10.23
C SER A 68 -9.72 -13.57 9.73
N GLU A 69 -9.03 -12.69 9.00
CA GLU A 69 -7.67 -12.92 8.50
C GLU A 69 -6.61 -12.60 9.55
N MET A 70 -6.91 -11.72 10.50
CA MET A 70 -5.94 -11.22 11.47
C MET A 70 -5.97 -11.95 12.80
N ILE A 71 -7.12 -12.47 13.21
CA ILE A 71 -7.29 -13.14 14.50
C ILE A 71 -7.12 -14.64 14.34
N SER A 72 -6.33 -15.23 15.24
CA SER A 72 -6.19 -16.69 15.32
C SER A 72 -7.51 -17.30 15.78
N THR A 73 -8.00 -18.30 15.05
CA THR A 73 -9.25 -19.00 15.36
C THR A 73 -9.03 -20.33 16.07
N ARG A 74 -7.77 -20.76 16.26
CA ARG A 74 -7.40 -22.11 16.69
C ARG A 74 -6.24 -22.09 17.70
N GLY A 75 -6.13 -23.18 18.46
CA GLY A 75 -5.01 -23.43 19.37
C GLY A 75 -4.93 -22.46 20.56
N ALA A 76 -3.77 -22.42 21.21
CA ALA A 76 -3.53 -21.62 22.42
C ALA A 76 -3.62 -20.10 22.20
N THR A 77 -3.50 -19.64 20.96
CA THR A 77 -3.58 -18.22 20.59
C THR A 77 -4.95 -17.81 20.09
N LYS A 78 -5.98 -18.66 20.22
CA LYS A 78 -7.33 -18.35 19.76
C LYS A 78 -7.83 -17.02 20.35
N GLY A 79 -8.34 -16.14 19.50
CA GLY A 79 -8.78 -14.79 19.87
C GLY A 79 -7.66 -13.75 19.91
N GLN A 80 -6.41 -14.15 19.73
CA GLN A 80 -5.26 -13.24 19.67
C GLN A 80 -4.91 -12.89 18.22
N LEU A 81 -4.22 -11.76 18.07
CA LEU A 81 -3.69 -11.30 16.80
C LEU A 81 -2.61 -12.26 16.28
N LYS A 82 -2.65 -12.62 14.99
CA LYS A 82 -1.63 -13.47 14.36
C LYS A 82 -0.28 -12.73 14.32
N LYS A 83 0.81 -13.50 14.28
CA LYS A 83 2.19 -13.00 14.38
C LYS A 83 2.50 -11.88 13.37
N ASP A 84 2.04 -11.98 12.13
CA ASP A 84 2.34 -10.98 11.10
C ASP A 84 1.76 -9.60 11.45
N TYR A 85 0.61 -9.55 12.11
CA TYR A 85 -0.02 -8.30 12.53
C TYR A 85 0.51 -7.81 13.88
N LEU A 86 1.06 -8.68 14.73
CA LEU A 86 1.87 -8.25 15.87
C LEU A 86 3.16 -7.53 15.39
N VAL A 87 3.73 -7.95 14.27
CA VAL A 87 4.83 -7.20 13.62
C VAL A 87 4.33 -5.85 13.09
N ALA A 88 3.11 -5.77 12.55
CA ALA A 88 2.51 -4.49 12.14
C ALA A 88 2.38 -3.50 13.31
N GLU A 89 1.97 -3.96 14.51
CA GLU A 89 1.97 -3.14 15.73
C GLU A 89 3.37 -2.61 16.08
N GLN A 90 4.40 -3.44 15.95
CA GLN A 90 5.79 -3.02 16.17
C GLN A 90 6.24 -1.97 15.14
N MET A 91 5.83 -2.10 13.88
CA MET A 91 6.08 -1.08 12.85
C MET A 91 5.41 0.25 13.20
N ILE A 92 4.17 0.20 13.68
CA ILE A 92 3.42 1.39 14.15
C ILE A 92 4.16 2.07 15.30
N ASP A 93 4.58 1.32 16.32
CA ASP A 93 5.27 1.88 17.47
C ASP A 93 6.66 2.44 17.12
N ALA A 94 7.38 1.80 16.19
CA ALA A 94 8.63 2.34 15.65
C ALA A 94 8.40 3.70 14.96
N LEU A 95 7.40 3.80 14.09
CA LEU A 95 7.08 5.05 13.39
C LEU A 95 6.59 6.15 14.35
N LYS A 96 5.79 5.82 15.36
CA LYS A 96 5.32 6.78 16.38
C LYS A 96 6.45 7.34 17.25
N SER A 97 7.48 6.55 17.49
CA SER A 97 8.63 6.94 18.32
C SER A 97 9.71 7.69 17.53
N ASP A 98 9.66 7.65 16.19
CA ASP A 98 10.56 8.40 15.32
C ASP A 98 10.09 9.86 15.18
N SER A 99 10.84 10.78 15.79
CA SER A 99 10.53 12.22 15.75
C SER A 99 10.61 12.82 14.34
N ASN A 100 11.48 12.29 13.47
CA ASN A 100 11.59 12.77 12.10
C ASN A 100 10.36 12.34 11.30
N PHE A 101 9.94 11.08 11.43
CA PHE A 101 8.71 10.61 10.81
C PHE A 101 7.52 11.45 11.28
N MET A 102 7.37 11.66 12.58
CA MET A 102 6.26 12.46 13.12
C MET A 102 6.30 13.92 12.64
N ALA A 103 7.50 14.49 12.41
CA ALA A 103 7.64 15.84 11.89
C ALA A 103 7.29 15.96 10.39
N ILE A 104 7.61 14.94 9.58
CA ILE A 104 7.30 14.93 8.13
C ILE A 104 5.90 14.42 7.82
N TYR A 105 5.32 13.52 8.63
CA TYR A 105 4.03 12.92 8.35
C TYR A 105 2.87 13.83 8.78
N GLN A 106 2.90 15.07 8.32
CA GLN A 106 1.95 16.16 8.62
C GLN A 106 1.31 16.61 7.31
N GLY A 107 0.02 16.30 7.12
CA GLY A 107 -0.69 16.55 5.86
C GLY A 107 -2.03 15.83 5.79
N GLU A 108 -2.76 16.04 4.70
CA GLU A 108 -4.00 15.32 4.42
C GLU A 108 -3.71 13.83 4.28
N LYS A 109 -4.43 13.00 5.03
CA LYS A 109 -4.21 11.55 5.04
C LYS A 109 -5.00 10.87 3.95
N GLU A 110 -4.36 9.92 3.27
CA GLU A 110 -5.01 9.05 2.29
C GLU A 110 -5.75 9.85 1.20
N ALA A 111 -5.14 10.98 0.80
CA ALA A 111 -5.70 11.96 -0.12
C ALA A 111 -5.90 11.34 -1.51
N ALA A 112 -7.15 11.31 -1.97
CA ALA A 112 -7.51 10.84 -3.29
C ALA A 112 -7.39 11.98 -4.30
N ILE A 113 -6.50 11.82 -5.29
CA ILE A 113 -6.25 12.81 -6.33
C ILE A 113 -6.54 12.24 -7.71
N THR A 114 -6.81 13.14 -8.65
CA THR A 114 -6.81 12.85 -10.09
C THR A 114 -5.96 13.88 -10.83
N GLY A 115 -5.43 13.49 -11.98
CA GLY A 115 -4.60 14.34 -12.81
C GLY A 115 -4.40 13.74 -14.19
N PHE A 116 -3.85 14.50 -15.12
CA PHE A 116 -3.59 14.03 -16.48
C PHE A 116 -2.11 13.77 -16.68
N LEU A 117 -1.80 12.59 -17.23
CA LEU A 117 -0.49 12.27 -17.81
C LEU A 117 -0.68 12.16 -19.32
N GLY A 118 -0.27 13.20 -20.04
CA GLY A 118 -0.68 13.40 -21.43
C GLY A 118 -2.19 13.60 -21.53
N GLU A 119 -2.86 12.79 -22.35
CA GLU A 119 -4.32 12.82 -22.53
C GLU A 119 -5.06 11.85 -21.59
N ILE A 120 -4.32 11.07 -20.78
CA ILE A 120 -4.87 10.01 -19.96
C ILE A 120 -5.11 10.51 -18.54
N GLU A 121 -6.32 10.34 -18.04
CA GLU A 121 -6.71 10.70 -16.67
C GLU A 121 -6.30 9.58 -15.70
N PHE A 122 -5.41 9.93 -14.78
CA PHE A 122 -4.93 9.06 -13.70
C PHE A 122 -5.59 9.43 -12.37
N LYS A 123 -5.65 8.45 -11.47
CA LYS A 123 -5.97 8.61 -10.06
C LYS A 123 -4.83 8.09 -9.18
N GLY A 124 -4.63 8.75 -8.06
CA GLY A 124 -3.70 8.39 -7.01
C GLY A 124 -4.36 8.45 -5.63
N LYS A 125 -3.86 7.68 -4.67
CA LYS A 125 -4.19 7.81 -3.26
C LYS A 125 -2.87 7.98 -2.52
N ILE A 126 -2.66 9.15 -1.94
CA ILE A 126 -1.40 9.55 -1.30
C ILE A 126 -1.57 9.41 0.21
N ASP A 127 -0.69 8.65 0.88
CA ASP A 127 -0.83 8.37 2.31
C ASP A 127 -0.79 9.64 3.17
N CYS A 128 0.09 10.58 2.83
CA CYS A 128 0.14 11.90 3.45
C CYS A 128 0.55 12.98 2.45
N LEU A 129 -0.35 13.90 2.12
CA LEU A 129 -0.12 15.01 1.19
C LEU A 129 -0.01 16.34 1.95
N ASN A 130 1.12 17.04 1.78
CA ASN A 130 1.32 18.40 2.28
C ASN A 130 1.56 19.37 1.12
N VAL A 131 0.47 19.93 0.60
CA VAL A 131 0.51 20.88 -0.53
C VAL A 131 1.23 22.17 -0.14
N GLU A 132 1.00 22.69 1.06
CA GLU A 132 1.58 23.95 1.54
C GLU A 132 3.12 23.92 1.54
N ARG A 133 3.70 22.78 1.95
CA ARG A 133 5.15 22.59 2.02
C ARG A 133 5.72 21.87 0.79
N GLY A 134 4.89 21.53 -0.18
CA GLY A 134 5.31 20.95 -1.46
C GLY A 134 5.89 19.54 -1.36
N TYR A 135 5.40 18.69 -0.46
CA TYR A 135 5.84 17.30 -0.37
C TYR A 135 4.69 16.34 -0.10
N PHE A 136 4.94 15.06 -0.34
CA PHE A 136 4.09 13.98 0.11
C PHE A 136 4.93 12.82 0.64
N VAL A 137 4.31 11.97 1.44
CA VAL A 137 4.93 10.80 2.05
C VAL A 137 4.08 9.58 1.74
N ASP A 138 4.75 8.49 1.38
CA ASP A 138 4.15 7.19 1.14
C ASP A 138 4.85 6.16 2.04
N ILE A 139 4.06 5.45 2.85
CA ILE A 139 4.53 4.42 3.77
C ILE A 139 4.70 3.12 2.99
N LYS A 140 5.82 2.42 3.23
CA LYS A 140 6.06 1.08 2.69
C LYS A 140 6.51 0.15 3.82
N THR A 141 5.85 -1.00 3.90
CA THR A 141 6.29 -2.12 4.72
C THR A 141 7.04 -3.12 3.83
N THR A 142 8.21 -3.56 4.26
CA THR A 142 9.03 -4.51 3.52
C THR A 142 9.70 -5.49 4.49
N LYS A 143 10.11 -6.66 3.97
CA LYS A 143 10.73 -7.72 4.74
C LYS A 143 12.21 -7.43 5.06
N GLY A 144 12.90 -6.78 4.13
CA GLY A 144 14.34 -6.54 4.20
C GLY A 144 14.69 -5.19 4.81
N PRO A 145 15.95 -4.97 5.21
CA PRO A 145 16.47 -3.65 5.53
C PRO A 145 16.23 -2.65 4.39
N ILE A 146 16.18 -1.36 4.71
CA ILE A 146 16.02 -0.29 3.69
C ILE A 146 17.14 -0.33 2.63
N ASP A 147 18.33 -0.79 3.04
CA ASP A 147 19.50 -0.88 2.19
C ASP A 147 19.60 -2.18 1.37
N ASP A 148 18.60 -3.07 1.42
CA ASP A 148 18.66 -4.31 0.66
C ASP A 148 18.64 -4.06 -0.86
N THR A 149 19.33 -4.97 -1.56
CA THR A 149 19.38 -5.00 -3.02
C THR A 149 18.78 -6.29 -3.57
N ILE A 150 18.17 -6.20 -4.75
CA ILE A 150 17.53 -7.30 -5.45
C ILE A 150 18.14 -7.42 -6.85
N TRP A 151 18.34 -8.65 -7.32
CA TRP A 151 18.79 -8.90 -8.69
C TRP A 151 17.68 -8.55 -9.68
N SER A 152 17.93 -7.61 -10.58
CA SER A 152 16.97 -7.15 -11.60
C SER A 152 16.97 -8.01 -12.87
N GLY A 153 17.90 -8.95 -12.99
CA GLY A 153 18.20 -9.68 -14.22
C GLY A 153 19.54 -9.27 -14.83
N GLU A 154 19.93 -8.01 -14.65
CA GLU A 154 21.17 -7.43 -15.20
C GLU A 154 22.15 -7.01 -14.09
N GLU A 155 21.62 -6.39 -13.03
CA GLU A 155 22.42 -5.88 -11.91
C GLU A 155 21.67 -5.99 -10.58
N ARG A 156 22.32 -5.58 -9.48
CA ARG A 156 21.68 -5.46 -8.16
C ARG A 156 21.23 -4.02 -7.96
N VAL A 157 19.93 -3.81 -7.86
CA VAL A 157 19.32 -2.49 -7.58
C VAL A 157 18.68 -2.48 -6.20
N ARG A 158 18.38 -1.31 -5.62
CA ARG A 158 17.65 -1.26 -4.34
C ARG A 158 16.23 -1.83 -4.52
N TRP A 159 15.69 -2.43 -3.46
CA TRP A 159 14.37 -3.08 -3.52
C TRP A 159 13.26 -2.13 -4.00
N PHE A 160 13.32 -0.85 -3.62
CA PHE A 160 12.31 0.12 -4.01
C PHE A 160 12.37 0.50 -5.50
N GLU A 161 13.52 0.32 -6.13
CA GLU A 161 13.68 0.48 -7.58
C GLU A 161 13.10 -0.74 -8.30
N ALA A 162 13.49 -1.93 -7.87
CA ALA A 162 13.01 -3.20 -8.43
C ALA A 162 11.47 -3.32 -8.34
N TYR A 163 10.86 -2.84 -7.26
CA TYR A 163 9.40 -2.88 -7.06
C TYR A 163 8.67 -1.68 -7.71
N GLY A 164 9.42 -0.82 -8.40
CA GLY A 164 8.89 0.30 -9.18
C GLY A 164 8.30 1.41 -8.32
N TYR A 165 8.80 1.66 -7.11
CA TYR A 165 8.34 2.79 -6.29
C TYR A 165 8.84 4.12 -6.84
N ILE A 166 9.98 4.17 -7.53
CA ILE A 166 10.38 5.37 -8.29
C ILE A 166 9.29 5.76 -9.29
N LEU A 167 8.79 4.80 -10.08
CA LEU A 167 7.70 5.03 -11.02
C LEU A 167 6.42 5.50 -10.31
N GLN A 168 6.14 4.99 -9.11
CA GLN A 168 4.98 5.42 -8.31
C GLN A 168 5.11 6.84 -7.78
N MET A 169 6.32 7.32 -7.50
CA MET A 169 6.54 8.71 -7.07
C MET A 169 6.51 9.71 -8.23
N ALA A 170 6.87 9.26 -9.43
CA ALA A 170 6.98 10.11 -10.61
C ALA A 170 5.65 10.44 -11.30
N ALA A 171 4.57 9.73 -10.97
CA ALA A 171 3.34 9.70 -11.73
C ALA A 171 2.11 9.89 -10.85
#